data_AF-A0A382R2H4-F1
#
_entry.id   AF-A0A382R2H4-F1
#
_cell.length_a   1.000
_cell.length_b   1.000
_cell.length_c   1.000
_cell.angle_alpha   90.00
_cell.angle_beta   90.00
_cell.angle_gamma   90.00
#
_symmetry.space_group_name_H-M   'P 1'
#
loop_
_entity.id
_entity.type
_entity.pdbx_description
1 polymer ?
#
loop_
_entity_poly.entity_id
_entity_poly.type
_entity_poly.pdbx_seq_one_letter_code
_entity_poly.pdbx_strand_id
1 'polypeptide(L)' 'MLYKYVLALGDDALILGQRLSQWAYKGPFLEEDIALSNISLDMFGRANLFLEYAATLKGND' A
#
# COMPACT_ATOMS: atom_id res chain seq x y z
N MET A 1 -20.44 -6.95 3.11
CA MET A 1 -19.98 -5.55 3.23
C MET A 1 -18.52 -5.45 3.67
N LEU A 2 -18.10 -6.23 4.69
CA LEU A 2 -16.71 -6.23 5.17
C LEU A 2 -15.67 -6.61 4.10
N TYR A 3 -15.88 -7.70 3.34
CA TYR A 3 -14.95 -8.09 2.26
C TYR A 3 -14.64 -6.95 1.28
N LYS A 4 -15.66 -6.29 0.73
CA LYS A 4 -15.49 -5.19 -0.22
C LYS A 4 -14.77 -3.99 0.39
N TYR A 5 -15.00 -3.71 1.68
CA TYR A 5 -14.33 -2.62 2.39
C TYR A 5 -12.84 -2.91 2.57
N VAL A 6 -12.49 -4.11 3.03
CA VAL A 6 -11.09 -4.54 3.20
C VAL A 6 -10.36 -4.57 1.86
N LEU A 7 -11.03 -5.09 0.81
CA LEU A 7 -10.47 -5.10 -0.55
C LEU A 7 -10.14 -3.68 -1.03
N ALA A 8 -11.07 -2.73 -0.86
CA ALA A 8 -10.84 -1.33 -1.24
C ALA A 8 -9.67 -0.69 -0.49
N LEU A 9 -9.50 -0.97 0.81
CA LEU A 9 -8.34 -0.49 1.58
C LEU A 9 -7.01 -1.06 1.05
N GLY A 10 -7.01 -2.33 0.64
CA GLY A 10 -5.84 -2.96 0.02
C GLY A 10 -5.49 -2.32 -1.33
N ASP A 11 -6.49 -2.07 -2.17
CA ASP A 11 -6.33 -1.41 -3.46
C ASP A 11 -5.81 0.03 -3.31
N ASP A 12 -6.38 0.80 -2.38
CA ASP A 12 -5.95 2.17 -2.09
C ASP A 12 -4.48 2.20 -1.64
N ALA A 13 -4.11 1.32 -0.70
CA ALA A 13 -2.74 1.20 -0.22
C ALA A 13 -1.77 0.80 -1.36
N LEU A 14 -2.17 -0.12 -2.23
CA LEU A 14 -1.33 -0.56 -3.36
C LEU A 14 -1.07 0.60 -4.34
N ILE A 15 -2.11 1.34 -4.71
CA ILE A 15 -1.99 2.48 -5.62
C ILE A 15 -1.16 3.60 -4.98
N LEU A 16 -1.38 3.91 -3.70
CA LEU A 16 -0.57 4.90 -2.99
C LEU A 16 0.90 4.49 -2.93
N GLY A 17 1.20 3.22 -2.63
CA GLY A 17 2.56 2.68 -2.64
C GLY A 17 3.25 2.87 -4.00
N GLN A 18 2.56 2.52 -5.09
CA GLN A 18 3.05 2.73 -6.46
C GLN A 18 3.24 4.20 -6.81
N ARG A 19 2.32 5.08 -6.40
CA ARG A 19 2.46 6.51 -6.70
C ARG A 19 3.61 7.13 -5.93
N LEU A 20 3.80 6.77 -4.66
CA LEU A 20 4.92 7.28 -3.87
C LEU A 20 6.27 6.79 -4.43
N SER A 21 6.35 5.54 -4.91
CA SER A 21 7.60 5.02 -5.50
C SER A 21 8.00 5.75 -6.80
N GLN A 22 7.05 6.29 -7.57
CA GLN A 22 7.35 7.12 -8.75
C GLN A 22 8.02 8.46 -8.42
N TRP A 23 7.96 8.86 -7.15
CA TRP A 23 8.56 10.08 -6.65
C TRP A 23 9.82 9.82 -5.82
N ALA A 24 10.10 8.56 -5.47
CA ALA A 24 11.42 8.18 -4.96
C ALA A 24 12.46 8.57 -6.02
N TYR A 25 13.56 9.21 -5.60
CA TYR A 25 14.60 9.82 -6.46
C TYR A 25 14.22 11.20 -7.04
N LYS A 26 13.11 11.82 -6.61
CA LYS A 26 12.75 13.20 -6.98
C LYS A 26 12.79 14.18 -5.81
N GLY A 27 13.21 13.71 -4.64
CA GLY A 27 13.41 14.53 -3.45
C GLY A 27 14.54 15.55 -3.65
N PRO A 28 14.47 16.70 -2.96
CA PRO A 28 15.53 17.71 -3.01
C PRO A 28 16.82 17.26 -2.31
N PHE A 29 16.72 16.39 -1.29
CA PHE A 29 17.84 15.74 -0.63
C PHE A 29 17.61 14.23 -0.44
N LEU A 30 18.68 13.54 -0.06
CA LEU A 30 18.70 12.08 0.08
C LEU A 30 17.77 11.61 1.21
N GLU A 31 17.69 12.37 2.30
CA GLU A 31 16.86 12.07 3.45
C GLU A 31 15.37 12.01 3.08
N GLU A 32 14.89 12.96 2.28
CA GLU A 32 13.52 12.96 1.77
C GLU A 32 13.25 11.79 0.83
N ASP A 33 14.21 11.44 -0.04
CA ASP A 33 14.09 10.28 -0.92
C ASP A 33 14.00 8.96 -0.15
N ILE A 34 14.81 8.79 0.89
CA ILE A 34 14.76 7.63 1.78
C ILE A 34 13.44 7.62 2.55
N ALA A 35 13.01 8.75 3.11
CA ALA A 35 11.75 8.85 3.82
C ALA A 35 10.56 8.49 2.91
N LEU A 36 10.54 8.99 1.68
CA LEU A 36 9.48 8.71 0.72
C LEU A 36 9.47 7.24 0.28
N SER A 37 10.65 6.65 0.07
CA SER A 37 10.80 5.23 -0.22
C SER A 37 10.28 4.35 0.92
N ASN A 38 10.55 4.73 2.17
CA ASN A 38 10.04 4.02 3.35
C ASN A 38 8.51 4.12 3.46
N ILE A 39 7.92 5.28 3.21
CA ILE A 39 6.46 5.44 3.21
C ILE A 39 5.83 4.59 2.09
N SER A 40 6.42 4.56 0.91
CA SER A 40 5.98 3.68 -0.19
C SER A 40 6.02 2.20 0.23
N LEU A 41 7.10 1.76 0.89
CA LEU A 41 7.25 0.40 1.39
C LEU A 41 6.19 0.04 2.45
N ASP A 42 5.89 0.95 3.37
CA ASP A 42 4.84 0.78 4.37
C ASP A 42 3.46 0.62 3.71
N MET A 43 3.17 1.40 2.66
CA MET A 43 1.92 1.25 1.90
C MET A 43 1.82 -0.11 1.22
N PHE A 44 2.93 -0.64 0.66
CA PHE A 44 2.94 -2.00 0.13
C PHE A 44 2.72 -3.06 1.22
N GLY A 45 3.29 -2.87 2.40
CA GLY A 45 3.01 -3.73 3.56
C GLY A 45 1.53 -3.73 3.94
N ARG A 46 0.89 -2.56 3.97
CA ARG A 46 -0.56 -2.43 4.22
C ARG A 46 -1.40 -3.07 3.13
N ALA A 47 -1.03 -2.87 1.86
CA ALA A 47 -1.71 -3.50 0.73
C ALA A 47 -1.69 -5.02 0.87
N ASN A 48 -0.52 -5.61 1.15
CA ASN A 48 -0.39 -7.04 1.35
C ASN A 48 -1.29 -7.53 2.50
N LEU A 49 -1.21 -6.88 3.67
CA LEU A 49 -2.02 -7.21 4.83
C LEU A 49 -3.53 -7.22 4.51
N PHE A 50 -4.03 -6.16 3.87
CA PHE A 50 -5.45 -6.04 3.57
C PHE A 50 -5.90 -7.00 2.47
N LEU A 51 -5.10 -7.18 1.41
CA LEU A 51 -5.45 -8.09 0.32
C LEU A 51 -5.42 -9.56 0.78
N GLU A 52 -4.48 -9.94 1.63
CA GLU A 52 -4.46 -11.26 2.27
C GLU A 52 -5.71 -11.45 3.15
N TYR A 53 -6.05 -10.46 3.98
CA TYR A 53 -7.25 -10.55 4.79
C TYR A 53 -8.53 -10.61 3.93
N ALA A 54 -8.63 -9.83 2.86
CA ALA A 54 -9.72 -9.91 1.91
C ALA A 54 -9.83 -11.30 1.26
N ALA A 55 -8.70 -11.94 0.93
CA ALA A 55 -8.67 -13.31 0.42
C ALA A 55 -9.23 -14.31 1.44
N THR A 56 -8.86 -14.20 2.72
CA THR A 56 -9.41 -15.06 3.78
C THR A 56 -10.91 -14.86 3.97
N LEU A 57 -11.40 -13.62 3.89
CA LEU A 57 -12.83 -13.32 3.99
C LEU A 57 -13.61 -13.91 2.82
N LYS A 58 -13.09 -13.79 1.60
CA LYS A 58 -13.72 -14.35 0.39
C LYS A 58 -13.75 -15.88 0.39
N GLY A 59 -12.72 -16.53 0.95
CA GLY A 59 -12.66 -17.98 1.07
C GLY A 59 -13.59 -18.56 2.15
N ASN A 60 -14.11 -17.71 3.04
CA ASN A 60 -15.06 -18.07 4.09
C ASN A 60 -16.52 -17.66 3.75
N ASP A 61 -16.75 -17.04 2.59
CA ASP A 61 -18.09 -16.79 2.01
C ASP A 61 -18.61 -18.04 1.27
#